data_AF-A0A2V8D7B2-F1
#
_entry.id   AF-A0A2V8D7B2-F1
#
_cell.length_a   1.000
_cell.length_b   1.000
_cell.length_c   1.000
_cell.angle_alpha   90.00
_cell.angle_beta   90.00
_cell.angle_gamma   90.00
#
_symmetry.space_group_name_H-M   'P 1'
#
loop_
_entity.id
_entity.type
_entity.pdbx_description
1 polymer ?
#
loop_
_entity_poly.entity_id
_entity_poly.type
_entity_poly.pdbx_seq_one_letter_code
_entity_poly.pdbx_strand_id
1 'polypeptide(L)' 'MKTVRTCEDCGVLIDDARLQAVPHTRWCVRQAEAHVQPTRAVEQTAHTFTKKPELPRGWKKTRR' A
#
# COMPACT_ATOMS: atom_id res chain seq x y z
N MET A 1 -31.75 -18.23 -7.33
CA MET A 1 -30.65 -18.51 -8.27
C MET A 1 -29.38 -17.95 -7.65
N LYS A 2 -28.35 -18.76 -7.40
CA LYS A 2 -27.08 -18.27 -6.82
C LYS A 2 -26.25 -17.62 -7.93
N THR A 3 -25.80 -16.39 -7.72
CA THR A 3 -24.99 -15.64 -8.68
C THR A 3 -23.56 -16.14 -8.58
N VAL A 4 -23.14 -17.00 -9.50
CA VAL A 4 -21.76 -17.50 -9.54
C VAL A 4 -20.90 -16.44 -10.23
N ARG A 5 -19.91 -15.88 -9.53
CA ARG A 5 -18.89 -14.98 -10.11
C ARG A 5 -17.51 -15.59 -10.00
N THR A 6 -16.71 -15.37 -11.02
CA THR A 6 -15.31 -15.76 -11.08
C THR A 6 -14.40 -14.55 -10.92
N CYS A 7 -13.21 -14.79 -10.39
CA CYS A 7 -12.15 -13.80 -10.30
C CYS A 7 -11.69 -13.42 -11.71
N GLU A 8 -11.59 -12.13 -11.98
CA GLU A 8 -11.18 -11.62 -13.29
C GLU A 8 -9.73 -11.99 -13.65
N ASP A 9 -8.85 -12.05 -12.65
CA ASP A 9 -7.43 -12.33 -12.86
C ASP A 9 -7.10 -13.83 -12.99
N CYS A 10 -7.53 -14.65 -12.03
CA CYS A 10 -7.15 -16.07 -11.98
C CYS A 10 -8.28 -17.05 -12.36
N GLY A 11 -9.49 -16.56 -12.68
CA GLY A 11 -10.64 -17.39 -13.06
C GLY A 11 -11.26 -18.22 -11.93
N VAL A 12 -10.69 -18.21 -10.73
CA VAL A 12 -11.20 -18.95 -9.56
C VAL A 12 -12.55 -18.40 -9.11
N LEU A 13 -13.44 -19.28 -8.65
CA LEU A 13 -14.74 -18.90 -8.10
C LEU A 13 -14.61 -17.97 -6.90
N ILE A 14 -15.39 -16.90 -6.89
CA ILE A 14 -15.51 -16.00 -5.75
C ILE A 14 -16.52 -16.60 -4.77
N ASP A 15 -16.08 -16.76 -3.52
CA ASP A 15 -16.90 -17.33 -2.47
C ASP A 15 -18.18 -16.53 -2.22
N ASP A 16 -19.29 -17.21 -1.95
CA ASP A 16 -20.60 -16.56 -1.77
C ASP A 16 -20.58 -15.62 -0.56
N ALA A 17 -19.88 -15.99 0.52
CA ALA A 17 -19.70 -15.12 1.68
C ALA A 17 -19.00 -13.80 1.32
N ARG A 18 -18.04 -13.85 0.38
CA ARG A 18 -17.32 -12.67 -0.12
C ARG A 18 -18.23 -11.83 -1.02
N LEU A 19 -19.06 -12.45 -1.86
CA LEU A 19 -20.05 -11.75 -2.68
C LEU A 19 -21.16 -11.11 -1.82
N GLN A 20 -21.56 -11.74 -0.71
CA GLN A 20 -22.50 -11.14 0.24
C GLN A 20 -21.89 -9.93 0.95
N ALA A 21 -20.63 -10.01 1.38
CA ALA A 21 -19.93 -8.91 2.04
C ALA A 21 -19.57 -7.77 1.07
N VAL A 22 -19.18 -8.09 -0.16
CA VAL A 22 -18.77 -7.15 -1.20
C VAL A 22 -19.38 -7.54 -2.55
N PRO A 23 -20.64 -7.15 -2.83
CA PRO A 23 -21.40 -7.59 -4.01
C PRO A 23 -20.81 -7.21 -5.36
N HIS A 24 -19.96 -6.17 -5.38
CA HIS A 24 -19.33 -5.66 -6.60
C HIS A 24 -17.87 -6.12 -6.76
N THR A 25 -17.38 -7.02 -5.89
CA THR A 25 -16.02 -7.53 -6.02
C THR A 25 -15.85 -8.30 -7.32
N ARG A 26 -14.78 -8.00 -8.04
CA ARG A 26 -14.35 -8.70 -9.26
C ARG A 26 -13.19 -9.66 -8.97
N TRP A 27 -12.62 -9.59 -7.78
CA TRP A 27 -11.41 -10.31 -7.40
C TRP A 27 -11.67 -11.28 -6.26
N CYS A 28 -11.02 -12.44 -6.31
CA CYS A 28 -11.00 -13.39 -5.21
C CYS A 28 -10.22 -12.83 -4.01
N VAL A 29 -10.37 -13.46 -2.84
CA VAL A 29 -9.74 -13.00 -1.60
C VAL A 29 -8.22 -12.82 -1.75
N ARG A 30 -7.54 -13.79 -2.39
CA ARG A 30 -6.09 -13.75 -2.60
C ARG A 30 -5.64 -12.54 -3.41
N GLN A 31 -6.31 -12.24 -4.52
CA GLN A 31 -5.97 -11.07 -5.34
C GLN A 31 -6.37 -9.77 -4.66
N ALA A 32 -7.54 -9.74 -4.00
CA ALA A 32 -7.93 -8.58 -3.22
C ALA A 32 -6.91 -8.23 -2.12
N GLU A 33 -6.36 -9.21 -1.41
CA GLU A 33 -5.31 -9.00 -0.41
C GLU A 33 -4.01 -8.48 -1.05
N ALA A 34 -3.59 -9.05 -2.18
CA ALA A 34 -2.40 -8.61 -2.91
C ALA A 34 -2.49 -7.14 -3.35
N HIS A 35 -3.68 -6.69 -3.77
CA HIS A 35 -3.89 -5.32 -4.23
C HIS A 35 -4.25 -4.32 -3.14
N VAL A 36 -4.66 -4.76 -1.94
CA VAL A 36 -4.94 -3.88 -0.80
C VAL A 36 -3.68 -3.55 0.01
N GLN A 37 -2.61 -4.34 -0.10
CA GLN A 37 -1.35 -4.13 0.62
C GLN A 37 -0.31 -3.13 0.03
N PRO A 38 -0.42 -2.51 -1.16
CA PRO A 38 0.65 -1.65 -1.66
C PRO A 38 0.79 -0.32 -0.90
N THR A 39 -0.16 0.06 -0.04
CA THR A 39 -0.16 1.36 0.65
C THR A 39 0.68 1.41 1.93
N ARG A 40 1.07 0.26 2.52
CA ARG A 40 1.86 0.26 3.77
C ARG A 40 3.35 0.46 3.60
N ALA A 41 3.87 0.45 2.36
CA ALA A 41 5.26 0.79 2.10
C ALA A 41 5.52 2.30 2.13
N VAL A 42 4.48 3.14 2.19
CA VAL A 42 4.61 4.61 2.06
C VAL A 42 4.67 5.33 3.41
N GLU A 43 4.25 4.71 4.53
CA GLU A 43 4.32 5.34 5.85
C GLU A 43 5.73 5.36 6.49
N GLN A 44 6.71 4.63 5.96
CA GLN A 44 8.06 4.62 6.56
C GLN A 44 9.03 5.69 6.02
N THR A 45 8.70 6.37 4.92
CA THR A 45 9.57 7.42 4.36
C THR A 45 9.47 8.78 5.08
N ALA A 46 8.58 8.92 6.07
CA ALA A 46 8.52 10.13 6.91
C ALA A 46 9.66 10.23 7.95
N HIS A 47 10.47 9.18 8.12
CA HIS A 47 11.54 9.14 9.13
C HIS A 47 12.95 9.28 8.52
N THR A 48 13.24 10.29 7.69
CA THR A 48 14.65 10.58 7.33
C THR A 48 14.96 12.02 6.94
N PHE A 49 14.22 13.00 7.48
CA PHE A 49 14.61 14.42 7.35
C PHE A 49 14.77 15.10 8.70
N THR A 50 15.71 14.66 9.54
CA THR A 50 16.34 15.55 10.53
C THR A 50 17.71 14.99 10.94
N LYS A 51 18.69 14.96 10.04
CA LYS A 51 20.08 15.17 10.45
C LYS A 51 20.41 16.61 10.11
N LYS A 52 20.52 17.46 11.13
CA LYS A 52 21.16 18.78 10.99
C LYS A 52 22.48 18.57 10.25
N PRO A 53 22.81 19.33 9.20
CA PRO A 53 24.16 19.31 8.65
C PRO A 53 25.09 19.79 9.77
N GLU A 54 25.92 18.89 10.28
CA GLU A 54 27.05 19.29 11.11
C GLU A 54 27.90 20.21 10.24
N LEU A 55 27.98 21.49 10.62
CA LEU A 55 28.82 22.45 9.93
C LEU A 55 30.27 21.97 10.05
N PRO A 56 31.03 21.88 8.95
CA PRO A 56 32.39 21.39 9.00
C PRO A 56 33.23 22.25 9.95
N ARG A 57 33.97 21.59 10.85
CA ARG A 57 34.96 22.22 11.73
C ARG A 57 35.99 22.96 10.86
N GLY A 58 35.79 24.28 10.70
CA GLY A 58 36.59 25.11 9.80
C GLY A 58 35.90 26.35 9.25
N TRP A 59 34.59 26.55 9.49
CA TRP A 59 33.92 27.76 9.02
C TRP A 59 34.38 29.01 9.79
N LYS A 60 35.37 29.70 9.20
CA LYS A 60 35.90 30.99 9.68
C LYS A 60 34.79 32.03 9.51
N LYS A 61 34.20 32.49 10.62
CA LYS A 61 33.23 33.60 10.63
C LYS A 61 33.86 34.81 9.92
N THR A 62 33.40 35.16 8.73
CA THR A 62 33.76 36.43 8.07
C THR A 62 33.00 37.55 8.78
N ARG A 63 33.70 38.47 9.45
CA ARG A 63 33.08 39.67 10.05
C ARG A 63 32.49 40.54 8.94
N ARG A 64 31.22 40.89 9.09
CA ARG A 64 30.66 42.15 8.62
C ARG A 64 29.98 42.80 9.82
#